data_AF-A0A2E0JYE3-F1
#
_entry.id   AF-A0A2E0JYE3-F1
#
_cell.length_a   1.000
_cell.length_b   1.000
_cell.length_c   1.000
_cell.angle_alpha   90.00
_cell.angle_beta   90.00
_cell.angle_gamma   90.00
#
_symmetry.space_group_name_H-M   'P 1'
#
loop_
_entity.id
_entity.type
_entity.pdbx_description
1 polymer ?
#
loop_
_entity_poly.entity_id
_entity_poly.type
_entity_poly.pdbx_seq_one_letter_code
_entity_poly.pdbx_strand_id
1 'polypeptide(L)'
;MQGARVAIHNKGGFWVKLVALMSLISLSALATADTVYPAKLSSTELAGYAFKNPNTIVTETPSGKIHDLTSLKSSDGKFASGMYSAGKSRFDITEPYGVDE
;
A
#
# COMPACT_ATOMS: atom_id res chain seq x y z
N MET A 1 31.31 65.86 -11.77
CA MET A 1 30.67 64.66 -12.35
C MET A 1 30.42 63.64 -11.24
N GLN A 2 29.20 63.54 -10.73
CA GLN A 2 28.77 62.37 -9.96
C GLN A 2 27.24 62.33 -9.96
N GLY A 3 26.67 61.55 -10.89
CA GLY A 3 25.24 61.28 -10.91
C GLY A 3 24.90 60.23 -9.85
N ALA A 4 24.12 60.61 -8.86
CA ALA A 4 23.60 59.69 -7.85
C ALA A 4 22.61 58.72 -8.51
N ARG A 5 22.94 57.43 -8.55
CA ARG A 5 22.03 56.37 -8.95
C ARG A 5 21.05 56.12 -7.80
N VAL A 6 19.82 56.58 -7.98
CA VAL A 6 18.71 56.24 -7.08
C VAL A 6 18.35 54.77 -7.30
N ALA A 7 18.57 53.94 -6.29
CA ALA A 7 18.14 52.55 -6.29
C ALA A 7 16.61 52.50 -6.18
N ILE A 8 15.94 52.19 -7.30
CA ILE A 8 14.49 52.00 -7.33
C ILE A 8 14.18 50.64 -6.71
N HIS A 9 13.78 50.63 -5.43
CA HIS A 9 13.19 49.44 -4.82
C HIS A 9 11.80 49.21 -5.41
N ASN A 10 11.67 48.18 -6.26
CA ASN A 10 10.41 47.73 -6.82
C ASN A 10 9.55 47.03 -5.74
N LYS A 11 8.80 47.82 -4.97
CA LYS A 11 7.89 47.33 -3.92
C LYS A 11 6.87 46.31 -4.44
N GLY A 12 6.45 46.42 -5.71
CA GLY A 12 5.48 45.49 -6.33
C GLY A 12 6.00 44.07 -6.48
N GLY A 13 7.30 43.90 -6.78
CA GLY A 13 7.92 42.57 -6.90
C GLY A 13 8.00 41.82 -5.57
N PHE A 14 8.10 42.55 -4.46
CA PHE A 14 8.11 41.94 -3.12
C PHE A 14 6.75 41.32 -2.78
N TRP A 15 5.65 42.03 -3.05
CA TRP A 15 4.31 41.53 -2.80
C TRP A 15 3.95 40.34 -3.69
N VAL A 16 4.36 40.32 -4.96
CA VAL A 16 4.16 39.17 -5.86
C VAL A 16 4.91 37.93 -5.34
N LYS A 17 6.15 38.09 -4.88
CA LYS A 17 6.94 37.00 -4.29
C LYS A 17 6.34 36.50 -2.97
N LEU A 18 5.83 37.42 -2.15
CA LEU A 18 5.17 37.09 -0.88
C LEU A 18 3.89 36.27 -1.11
N VAL A 19 3.06 36.68 -2.07
CA VAL A 19 1.84 35.95 -2.45
C VAL A 19 2.18 34.58 -3.03
N ALA A 20 3.18 34.49 -3.91
CA ALA A 20 3.63 33.21 -4.45
C ALA A 20 4.13 32.26 -3.36
N LEU A 21 4.89 32.76 -2.39
CA LEU A 21 5.38 31.97 -1.25
C LEU A 21 4.23 31.49 -0.35
N MET A 22 3.25 32.35 -0.06
CA MET A 22 2.07 31.97 0.73
C MET A 22 1.19 30.95 0.02
N SER A 23 1.03 31.05 -1.30
CA SER A 23 0.30 30.06 -2.10
C SER A 23 1.00 28.70 -2.10
N LEU A 24 2.34 28.66 -2.15
CA LEU A 24 3.12 27.42 -2.06
C LEU A 24 3.01 26.76 -0.69
N ILE A 25 3.00 27.54 0.40
CA ILE A 25 2.83 27.02 1.76
C ILE A 25 1.39 26.51 1.99
N SER A 26 0.39 27.14 1.38
CA SER A 26 -1.00 26.70 1.49
C SER A 26 -1.27 25.37 0.79
N LEU A 27 -0.51 25.06 -0.27
CA LEU A 27 -0.65 23.80 -1.02
C LEU A 27 -0.03 22.60 -0.28
N SER A 28 0.99 22.81 0.55
CA SER A 28 1.61 21.73 1.34
C SER A 28 0.78 21.31 2.56
N ALA A 29 -0.08 22.20 3.07
CA ALA A 29 -0.96 21.92 4.21
C ALA A 29 -2.10 20.95 3.89
N LEU A 30 -2.40 20.70 2.60
CA LEU A 30 -3.46 19.79 2.17
C LEU A 30 -2.97 18.33 2.01
N ALA A 31 -1.66 18.08 2.14
CA ALA A 31 -1.07 16.75 2.02
C ALA A 31 -1.05 16.02 3.38
N THR A 32 -2.23 15.85 4.00
CA THR A 32 -2.39 14.93 5.14
C THR A 32 -2.89 13.60 4.62
N ALA A 33 -2.02 12.59 4.53
CA ALA A 33 -2.46 11.22 4.29
C ALA A 33 -3.04 10.67 5.59
N ASP A 34 -4.30 10.21 5.56
CA ASP A 34 -4.88 9.50 6.69
C ASP A 34 -4.02 8.26 7.00
N THR A 35 -3.64 8.11 8.27
CA THR A 35 -2.94 6.92 8.74
C THR A 35 -3.90 5.74 8.71
N VAL A 36 -3.79 4.89 7.68
CA VAL A 36 -4.52 3.63 7.60
C VAL A 36 -3.86 2.62 8.52
N TYR A 37 -4.57 2.21 9.58
CA TYR A 37 -4.11 1.14 10.47
C TYR A 37 -4.53 -0.23 9.90
N PRO A 38 -3.66 -1.25 9.98
CA PRO A 38 -4.04 -2.61 9.65
C PRO A 38 -5.23 -3.07 10.50
N ALA A 39 -6.17 -3.80 9.89
CA ALA A 39 -7.28 -4.40 10.62
C ALA A 39 -6.77 -5.44 11.62
N LYS A 40 -7.21 -5.33 12.88
CA LYS A 40 -6.85 -6.28 13.94
C LYS A 40 -7.83 -7.44 13.94
N LEU A 41 -7.31 -8.67 13.80
CA LEU A 41 -8.11 -9.88 13.97
C LEU A 41 -8.41 -10.13 15.45
N SER A 42 -9.66 -10.51 15.73
CA SER A 42 -10.11 -11.00 17.03
C SER A 42 -9.61 -12.41 17.32
N SER A 43 -9.62 -12.82 18.58
CA SER A 43 -9.27 -14.20 18.98
C SER A 43 -10.13 -15.25 18.29
N THR A 44 -11.42 -14.95 18.06
CA THR A 44 -12.33 -15.84 17.34
C THR A 44 -11.92 -16.00 15.88
N GLU A 45 -11.57 -14.91 15.21
CA GLU A 45 -11.08 -14.94 13.84
C GLU A 45 -9.79 -15.76 13.72
N LEU A 46 -8.85 -15.56 14.65
CA LEU A 46 -7.60 -16.32 14.72
C LEU A 46 -7.82 -17.83 14.98
N ALA A 47 -8.93 -18.21 15.62
CA ALA A 47 -9.33 -19.61 15.79
C ALA A 47 -9.93 -20.24 14.50
N GLY A 48 -9.85 -19.54 13.36
CA GLY A 48 -10.27 -20.03 12.04
C GLY A 48 -11.53 -19.36 11.50
N TYR A 49 -12.24 -18.55 12.30
CA TYR A 49 -13.41 -17.81 11.80
C TYR A 49 -13.03 -16.71 10.80
N ALA A 50 -11.76 -16.33 10.69
CA ALA A 50 -11.32 -15.32 9.73
C ALA A 50 -11.65 -15.74 8.28
N PHE A 51 -11.75 -17.03 7.98
CA PHE A 51 -12.15 -17.51 6.64
C PHE A 51 -13.62 -17.27 6.29
N LYS A 52 -14.45 -16.82 7.25
CA LYS A 52 -15.81 -16.34 6.98
C LYS A 52 -15.84 -14.89 6.50
N ASN A 53 -14.69 -14.21 6.48
CA ASN A 53 -14.57 -12.86 5.95
C ASN A 53 -14.95 -12.88 4.45
N PRO A 54 -15.77 -11.93 3.97
CA PRO A 54 -16.17 -11.87 2.56
C PRO A 54 -14.99 -11.68 1.59
N ASN A 55 -13.84 -11.20 2.08
CA ASN A 55 -12.62 -11.03 1.29
C ASN A 55 -11.74 -12.30 1.23
N THR A 56 -12.14 -13.39 1.89
CA THR A 56 -11.43 -14.67 1.76
C THR A 56 -11.60 -15.20 0.34
N ILE A 57 -10.48 -15.47 -0.33
CA ILE A 57 -10.47 -16.13 -1.63
C ILE A 57 -10.70 -17.61 -1.40
N VAL A 58 -11.66 -18.17 -2.14
CA VAL A 58 -11.97 -19.60 -2.09
C VAL A 58 -11.64 -20.20 -3.45
N THR A 59 -10.72 -21.16 -3.46
CA THR A 59 -10.36 -21.93 -4.66
C THR A 59 -10.90 -23.34 -4.53
N GLU A 60 -11.76 -23.73 -5.47
CA GLU A 60 -12.25 -25.10 -5.57
C GLU A 60 -11.16 -25.99 -6.19
N THR A 61 -10.93 -27.16 -5.58
CA THR A 61 -10.01 -28.17 -6.10
C THR A 61 -10.65 -29.56 -6.02
N PRO A 62 -10.15 -30.58 -6.75
CA PRO A 62 -10.67 -31.94 -6.63
C PRO A 62 -10.59 -32.53 -5.21
N SER A 63 -9.63 -32.09 -4.39
CA SER A 63 -9.44 -32.54 -2.99
C SER A 63 -10.20 -31.70 -1.96
N GLY A 64 -10.94 -30.67 -2.39
CA GLY A 64 -11.73 -29.80 -1.53
C GLY A 64 -11.49 -28.31 -1.77
N LYS A 65 -11.86 -27.49 -0.80
CA LYS A 65 -11.71 -26.02 -0.88
C LYS A 65 -10.42 -25.57 -0.24
N ILE A 66 -9.77 -24.62 -0.90
CA ILE A 66 -8.65 -23.86 -0.36
C ILE A 66 -9.17 -22.47 0.02
N HIS A 67 -8.84 -22.02 1.22
CA HIS A 67 -9.18 -20.70 1.73
C HIS A 67 -7.90 -19.87 1.92
N ASP A 68 -7.87 -18.68 1.33
CA ASP A 68 -6.78 -17.72 1.46
C ASP A 68 -7.33 -16.37 1.92
N LEU A 69 -6.88 -15.91 3.09
CA LEU A 69 -7.18 -14.58 3.60
C LEU A 69 -5.89 -13.76 3.63
N THR A 70 -5.75 -12.84 2.69
CA THR A 70 -4.66 -11.86 2.68
C THR A 70 -4.86 -10.79 3.75
N SER A 71 -3.89 -10.64 4.66
CA SER A 71 -3.88 -9.64 5.73
C SER A 71 -3.00 -8.44 5.40
N LEU A 72 -1.86 -8.69 4.74
CA LEU A 72 -0.93 -7.66 4.29
C LEU A 72 -0.52 -7.95 2.85
N LYS A 73 -0.37 -6.90 2.05
CA LYS A 73 0.10 -6.99 0.67
C LYS A 73 1.14 -5.89 0.43
N SER A 74 2.25 -6.23 -0.20
CA SER A 74 3.26 -5.26 -0.60
C SER A 74 2.68 -4.23 -1.56
N SER A 75 3.26 -3.03 -1.58
CA SER A 75 2.82 -1.95 -2.47
C SER A 75 2.93 -2.30 -3.96
N ASP A 76 3.88 -3.18 -4.31
CA ASP A 76 4.06 -3.69 -5.68
C ASP A 76 3.20 -4.93 -5.99
N GLY A 77 2.44 -5.42 -5.00
CA GLY A 77 1.53 -6.56 -5.13
C GLY A 77 2.21 -7.92 -5.29
N LYS A 78 3.54 -8.00 -5.23
CA LYS A 78 4.29 -9.25 -5.46
C LYS A 78 4.35 -10.15 -4.23
N PHE A 79 4.20 -9.58 -3.05
CA PHE A 79 4.26 -10.30 -1.79
C PHE A 79 2.98 -10.05 -1.01
N ALA A 80 2.44 -11.12 -0.44
CA ALA A 80 1.30 -11.07 0.44
C ALA A 80 1.56 -12.01 1.63
N SER A 81 0.95 -11.69 2.76
CA SER A 81 0.90 -12.56 3.93
C SER A 81 -0.50 -12.61 4.49
N GLY A 82 -0.80 -13.66 5.23
CA GLY A 82 -2.13 -13.88 5.77
C GLY A 82 -2.32 -15.29 6.30
N MET A 83 -3.56 -15.77 6.22
CA MET A 83 -3.94 -17.08 6.72
C MET A 83 -4.37 -17.98 5.57
N TYR A 84 -3.93 -19.23 5.59
CA TYR A 84 -4.18 -20.22 4.56
C TYR A 84 -4.73 -21.49 5.19
N SER A 85 -5.74 -22.10 4.56
CA SER A 85 -6.29 -23.40 4.97
C SER A 85 -6.60 -24.24 3.74
N ALA A 86 -6.06 -25.45 3.72
CA ALA A 86 -6.35 -26.46 2.71
C ALA A 86 -6.51 -27.83 3.36
N GLY A 87 -7.32 -28.68 2.71
CA GLY A 87 -7.38 -30.10 3.06
C GLY A 87 -6.06 -30.82 2.78
N LYS A 88 -6.02 -32.12 3.10
CA LYS A 88 -4.89 -32.97 2.72
C LYS A 88 -4.78 -32.99 1.20
N SER A 89 -3.60 -32.64 0.70
CA SER A 89 -3.28 -32.71 -0.73
C SER A 89 -2.21 -33.77 -0.96
N ARG A 90 -2.29 -34.44 -2.12
CA ARG A 90 -1.25 -35.34 -2.62
C ARG A 90 -0.78 -34.81 -3.95
N PHE A 91 0.53 -34.66 -4.08
CA PHE A 91 1.18 -34.43 -5.36
C PHE A 91 1.78 -35.75 -5.81
N ASP A 92 1.48 -36.16 -7.04
CA ASP A 92 2.03 -37.39 -7.62
C ASP A 92 2.94 -36.98 -8.79
N ILE A 93 4.19 -37.45 -8.75
CA ILE A 93 5.19 -37.16 -9.77
C ILE A 93 5.25 -38.40 -10.66
N THR A 94 4.55 -38.34 -11.80
CA THR A 94 4.52 -39.44 -12.76
C THR A 94 5.54 -39.28 -13.89
N GLU A 95 6.23 -38.14 -13.94
CA GLU A 95 7.24 -37.82 -14.94
C GLU A 95 8.54 -37.34 -14.27
N PRO A 96 9.72 -37.73 -14.78
CA PRO A 96 11.00 -37.34 -14.20
C PRO A 96 11.24 -35.83 -14.36
N TYR A 97 11.86 -35.21 -13.35
CA TYR A 97 12.16 -33.77 -13.36
C TYR A 97 13.25 -33.34 -14.36
N GLY A 98 13.78 -34.26 -15.17
CA GLY A 98 14.84 -33.98 -16.13
C GLY A 98 16.20 -33.67 -15.49
N VAL A 99 16.33 -33.95 -14.20
CA VAL A 99 17.58 -34.00 -13.45
C VAL A 99 17.91 -35.48 -13.19
N ASP A 100 19.19 -35.84 -13.19
CA ASP A 100 19.62 -37.15 -12.68
C ASP A 100 19.33 -37.17 -11.17
N GLU A 101 18.26 -37.86 -10.78
CA GLU A 101 17.86 -38.08 -9.37
C GLU A 101 18.47 -39.37 -8.78
#